data_AF-A0A699S7T3-F1
#
_entry.id   AF-A0A699S7T3-F1
#
_cell.length_a   1.000
_cell.length_b   1.000
_cell.length_c   1.000
_cell.angle_alpha   90.00
_cell.angle_beta   90.00
_cell.angle_gamma   90.00
#
_symmetry.space_group_name_H-M   'P 1'
#
loop_
_entity.id
_entity.type
_entity.pdbx_description
1 polymer ?
#
loop_
_entity_poly.entity_id
_entity_poly.type
_entity_poly.pdbx_seq_one_letter_code
_entity_poly.pdbx_strand_id
1 'polypeptide(L)'
;QVVFQIDLIPGAAPVAWAPYRLAPPEIKELSEQLKELSDKGFIRPRYHQLRVREEDVLKMAFRTRYGHYEFQVMPFGLTNAPTVFMDLMNRVCKPYLDKFVIVFIDDILIYSKNKNEHEEHLRTILKLLKKEELYAKFSKCEF
;
A
#
# COMPACT_ATOMS: atom_id res chain seq x y z
N GLN A 1 -12.04 -8.42 -5.14
CA GLN A 1 -10.91 -8.09 -4.24
C GLN A 1 -9.62 -8.51 -4.94
N VAL A 2 -8.70 -7.58 -5.19
CA VAL A 2 -7.38 -7.92 -5.76
C VAL A 2 -6.52 -8.45 -4.62
N VAL A 3 -6.17 -9.74 -4.66
CA VAL A 3 -5.26 -10.35 -3.69
C VAL A 3 -3.85 -10.16 -4.20
N PHE A 4 -3.01 -9.48 -3.43
CA PHE A 4 -1.61 -9.30 -3.76
C PHE A 4 -0.81 -10.51 -3.33
N GLN A 5 -0.10 -11.12 -4.28
CA GLN A 5 0.83 -12.21 -4.04
C GLN A 5 2.24 -11.73 -4.36
N ILE A 6 3.15 -11.89 -3.40
CA ILE A 6 4.58 -11.68 -3.64
C ILE A 6 5.15 -13.03 -4.07
N ASP A 7 5.63 -13.12 -5.30
CA ASP A 7 6.42 -14.25 -5.75
C ASP A 7 7.91 -13.96 -5.58
N LEU A 8 8.65 -14.94 -5.07
CA LEU A 8 10.10 -14.85 -5.00
C LEU A 8 10.66 -15.48 -6.27
N ILE A 9 11.78 -14.95 -6.74
CA ILE A 9 12.55 -15.60 -7.82
C ILE A 9 12.89 -17.03 -7.33
N PRO A 10 12.69 -18.07 -8.16
CA PRO A 10 13.02 -19.44 -7.77
C PRO A 10 14.46 -19.56 -7.23
N GLY A 11 14.61 -20.07 -6.01
CA GLY A 11 15.90 -20.18 -5.32
C GLY A 11 16.28 -18.97 -4.44
N ALA A 12 15.50 -17.89 -4.42
CA ALA A 12 15.72 -16.78 -3.48
C ALA A 12 15.10 -17.07 -2.11
N ALA A 13 15.88 -16.87 -1.05
CA ALA A 13 15.41 -16.94 0.33
C ALA A 13 14.74 -15.60 0.75
N PRO A 14 13.72 -15.64 1.63
CA PRO A 14 13.19 -14.43 2.25
C PRO A 14 14.29 -13.65 2.99
N VAL A 15 14.21 -12.31 2.95
CA VAL A 15 15.19 -11.45 3.62
C VAL A 15 15.00 -11.53 5.14
N ALA A 16 15.97 -12.09 5.85
CA ALA A 16 15.98 -12.23 7.30
C ALA A 16 17.19 -11.53 7.94
N TRP A 17 17.21 -10.19 7.93
CA TRP A 17 18.31 -9.42 8.52
C TRP A 17 18.09 -9.13 10.01
N ALA A 18 19.21 -8.99 10.73
CA ALA A 18 19.21 -8.52 12.11
C ALA A 18 18.71 -7.05 12.17
N PRO A 19 17.95 -6.65 13.20
CA PRO A 19 17.49 -5.28 13.33
C PRO A 19 18.67 -4.30 13.39
N TYR A 20 18.56 -3.18 12.68
CA TYR A 20 19.57 -2.13 12.73
C TYR A 20 19.74 -1.56 14.15
N ARG A 21 20.93 -0.99 14.40
CA ARG A 21 21.16 -0.21 15.61
C ARG A 21 20.61 1.20 15.40
N LEU A 22 19.73 1.60 16.30
CA LEU A 22 19.07 2.90 16.31
C LEU A 22 19.41 3.64 17.60
N ALA A 23 19.45 4.97 17.54
CA ALA A 23 19.63 5.83 18.70
C ALA A 23 18.35 5.82 19.58
N PRO A 24 18.44 6.15 20.89
CA PRO A 24 17.28 6.20 21.78
C PRO A 24 16.05 6.98 21.25
N PRO A 25 16.17 8.17 20.60
CA PRO A 25 15.01 8.86 20.06
C PRO A 25 14.34 8.10 18.91
N GLU A 26 15.13 7.53 18.00
CA GLU A 26 14.63 6.74 16.86
C GLU A 26 13.94 5.45 17.33
N ILE A 27 14.44 4.85 18.41
CA ILE A 27 13.82 3.69 19.05
C ILE A 27 12.43 4.04 19.60
N LYS A 28 12.30 5.21 20.25
CA LYS A 28 11.02 5.70 20.77
C LYS A 28 10.04 5.98 19.63
N GLU A 29 10.47 6.68 18.59
CA GLU A 29 9.66 6.95 17.41
C GLU A 29 9.18 5.66 16.74
N LEU A 30 10.08 4.68 16.54
CA LEU A 30 9.72 3.39 15.98
C LEU A 30 8.65 2.68 16.82
N SER A 31 8.74 2.73 18.15
CA SER A 31 7.73 2.13 19.02
C SER A 31 6.36 2.81 18.87
N GLU A 32 6.33 4.13 18.73
CA GLU A 32 5.08 4.89 18.53
C GLU A 32 4.46 4.56 17.16
N GLN A 33 5.27 4.51 16.10
CA GLN A 33 4.81 4.13 14.76
C GLN A 33 4.28 2.69 14.70
N LEU A 34 4.95 1.73 15.36
CA LEU A 34 4.48 0.34 15.42
C LEU A 34 3.10 0.25 16.09
N LYS A 35 2.89 1.01 17.16
CA LYS A 35 1.59 1.06 17.85
C LYS A 35 0.51 1.63 16.93
N GLU A 36 0.79 2.77 16.29
CA GLU A 36 -0.15 3.41 15.36
C GLU A 36 -0.53 2.47 14.19
N LEU A 37 0.45 1.79 13.60
CA LEU A 37 0.22 0.85 12.50
C LEU A 37 -0.59 -0.38 12.95
N SER A 38 -0.37 -0.85 14.18
CA SER A 38 -1.13 -1.97 14.76
C SER A 38 -2.57 -1.56 15.07
N ASP A 39 -2.78 -0.37 15.63
CA ASP A 39 -4.11 0.17 15.97
C ASP A 39 -4.95 0.40 14.70
N LYS A 40 -4.31 0.77 13.58
CA LYS A 40 -4.95 0.87 12.25
C LYS A 40 -5.15 -0.48 11.54
N GLY A 41 -4.65 -1.58 12.10
CA GLY A 41 -4.75 -2.92 11.52
C GLY A 41 -3.83 -3.17 10.31
N PHE A 42 -2.87 -2.29 10.03
CA PHE A 42 -1.94 -2.45 8.91
C PHE A 42 -0.86 -3.50 9.18
N ILE A 43 -0.50 -3.69 10.45
CA ILE A 43 0.45 -4.72 10.88
C ILE A 43 -0.15 -5.56 11.99
N ARG A 44 0.24 -6.83 12.04
CA ARG A 44 -0.12 -7.75 13.12
C ARG A 44 1.14 -8.18 13.87
N PRO A 45 1.19 -8.07 15.21
CA PRO A 45 2.28 -8.65 15.97
C PRO A 45 2.18 -10.18 15.88
N ARG A 46 3.31 -10.82 15.56
CA ARG A 46 3.40 -12.28 15.51
C ARG A 46 4.15 -12.75 16.75
N TYR A 47 3.42 -13.33 17.69
CA TYR A 47 3.99 -13.89 18.91
C TYR A 47 4.81 -15.12 18.56
N HIS A 48 6.13 -15.03 18.64
CA HIS A 48 7.00 -16.17 18.42
C HIS A 48 8.01 -16.30 19.55
N GLN A 49 7.68 -17.11 20.55
CA GLN A 49 8.67 -17.73 21.42
C GLN A 49 9.47 -18.84 20.67
N LEU A 50 9.06 -19.20 19.44
CA LEU A 50 9.68 -20.26 18.63
C LEU A 50 10.21 -19.69 17.31
N ARG A 51 11.47 -20.00 16.97
CA ARG A 51 12.07 -19.66 15.66
C ARG A 51 11.29 -20.38 14.55
N VAL A 52 10.69 -19.62 13.65
CA VAL A 52 10.14 -20.12 12.39
C VAL A 52 11.29 -20.32 11.40
N ARG A 53 11.26 -21.39 10.59
CA ARG A 53 12.29 -21.65 9.58
C ARG A 53 12.34 -20.51 8.56
N GLU A 54 13.51 -20.22 8.01
CA GLU A 54 13.69 -19.11 7.05
C GLU A 54 12.81 -19.26 5.81
N GLU A 55 12.53 -20.49 5.39
CA GLU A 55 11.60 -20.85 4.30
C GLU A 55 10.12 -20.52 4.59
N ASP A 56 9.75 -20.45 5.88
CA ASP A 56 8.39 -20.20 6.38
C ASP A 56 8.22 -18.74 6.90
N VAL A 57 9.28 -17.92 6.81
CA VAL A 57 9.19 -16.48 7.08
C VAL A 57 8.37 -15.86 5.95
N LEU A 58 7.13 -15.51 6.28
CA LEU A 58 6.21 -14.83 5.37
C LEU A 58 6.91 -13.62 4.73
N LYS A 59 6.75 -13.46 3.42
CA LYS A 59 7.46 -12.46 2.59
C LYS A 59 7.20 -11.01 3.00
N MET A 60 6.20 -10.79 3.85
CA MET A 60 5.75 -9.50 4.38
C MET A 60 6.09 -9.31 5.87
N ALA A 61 6.84 -10.24 6.47
CA ALA A 61 7.26 -10.16 7.85
C ALA A 61 8.52 -9.30 8.00
N PHE A 62 8.58 -8.50 9.06
CA PHE A 62 9.74 -7.71 9.43
C PHE A 62 10.04 -7.83 10.93
N ARG A 63 11.29 -7.58 11.30
CA ARG A 63 11.77 -7.73 12.68
C ARG A 63 12.23 -6.37 13.23
N THR A 64 11.74 -6.04 14.42
CA THR A 64 12.20 -4.90 15.20
C THR A 64 12.76 -5.36 16.54
N ARG A 65 13.34 -4.44 17.32
CA ARG A 65 13.75 -4.74 18.71
C ARG A 65 12.57 -5.08 19.62
N TYR A 66 11.35 -4.72 19.21
CA TYR A 66 10.12 -4.95 19.97
C TYR A 66 9.37 -6.22 19.57
N GLY A 67 9.84 -6.95 18.55
CA GLY A 67 9.25 -8.21 18.13
C GLY A 67 9.19 -8.39 16.62
N HIS A 68 8.41 -9.37 16.20
CA HIS A 68 8.14 -9.69 14.79
C HIS A 68 6.75 -9.20 14.42
N TYR A 69 6.66 -8.56 13.26
CA TYR A 69 5.42 -7.99 12.74
C TYR A 69 5.22 -8.45 11.30
N GLU A 70 3.98 -8.51 10.88
CA GLU A 70 3.61 -8.85 9.51
C GLU A 70 2.61 -7.83 8.97
N PHE A 71 2.85 -7.30 7.77
CA PHE A 71 1.93 -6.42 7.09
C PHE A 71 0.67 -7.18 6.63
N GLN A 72 -0.50 -6.62 6.92
CA GLN A 72 -1.82 -7.11 6.45
C GLN A 72 -2.27 -6.42 5.15
N VAL A 73 -1.66 -5.27 4.85
CA VAL A 73 -1.86 -4.50 3.62
C VAL A 73 -0.55 -4.43 2.85
N MET A 74 -0.59 -4.06 1.57
CA MET A 74 0.63 -3.85 0.79
C MET A 74 1.50 -2.74 1.42
N PRO A 75 2.73 -3.02 1.88
CA PRO A 75 3.63 -1.99 2.37
C PRO A 75 4.24 -1.20 1.21
N PHE A 76 4.62 0.03 1.49
CA PHE A 76 5.45 0.83 0.60
C PHE A 76 6.83 0.19 0.39
N GLY A 77 7.44 0.41 -0.77
CA GLY A 77 8.78 -0.07 -1.09
C GLY A 77 8.85 -1.47 -1.70
N LEU A 78 7.71 -2.14 -1.92
CA LEU A 78 7.69 -3.36 -2.72
C LEU A 78 7.85 -3.03 -4.22
N THR A 79 8.74 -3.74 -4.89
CA THR A 79 9.06 -3.51 -6.31
C THR A 79 7.84 -3.63 -7.23
N ASN A 80 6.88 -4.51 -6.89
CA ASN A 80 5.68 -4.74 -7.69
C ASN A 80 4.46 -3.93 -7.23
N ALA A 81 4.58 -3.12 -6.16
CA ALA A 81 3.46 -2.33 -5.64
C ALA A 81 2.89 -1.35 -6.68
N PRO A 82 3.72 -0.58 -7.44
CA PRO A 82 3.21 0.29 -8.50
C PRO A 82 2.40 -0.45 -9.55
N THR A 83 2.88 -1.61 -10.02
CA THR A 83 2.22 -2.39 -11.07
C THR A 83 0.85 -2.89 -10.63
N VAL A 84 0.74 -3.35 -9.38
CA VAL A 84 -0.53 -3.88 -8.86
C VAL A 84 -1.52 -2.76 -8.55
N PHE A 85 -1.04 -1.63 -8.05
CA PHE A 85 -1.89 -0.46 -7.88
C PHE A 85 -2.39 0.06 -9.23
N MET A 86 -1.54 0.10 -10.26
CA MET A 86 -1.96 0.43 -11.63
C MET A 86 -3.01 -0.55 -12.19
N ASP A 87 -2.85 -1.87 -12.00
CA ASP A 87 -3.86 -2.84 -12.45
C ASP A 87 -5.20 -2.65 -11.72
N LEU A 88 -5.18 -2.41 -10.41
CA LEU A 88 -6.38 -2.09 -9.63
C LEU A 88 -7.06 -0.83 -10.18
N MET A 89 -6.31 0.25 -10.33
CA MET A 89 -6.83 1.54 -10.81
C MET A 89 -7.34 1.45 -12.25
N ASN A 90 -6.64 0.70 -13.12
CA ASN A 90 -7.10 0.45 -14.48
C ASN A 90 -8.40 -0.36 -14.52
N ARG A 91 -8.61 -1.32 -13.60
CA ARG A 91 -9.87 -2.07 -13.51
C ARG A 91 -11.02 -1.22 -13.00
N VAL A 92 -10.78 -0.41 -11.97
CA VAL A 92 -11.78 0.48 -11.37
C VAL A 92 -12.19 1.55 -12.39
N CYS A 93 -11.20 2.25 -12.96
CA CYS A 93 -11.44 3.34 -13.91
C CYS A 93 -11.75 2.85 -15.34
N LYS A 94 -11.72 1.55 -15.62
CA LYS A 94 -11.92 0.95 -16.97
C LYS A 94 -13.07 1.56 -17.78
N PRO A 95 -14.25 1.88 -17.21
CA PRO A 95 -15.34 2.48 -17.98
C PRO A 95 -15.05 3.89 -18.51
N TYR A 96 -14.07 4.59 -17.91
CA TYR A 96 -13.76 6.02 -18.11
C TYR A 96 -12.33 6.26 -18.63
N LEU A 97 -11.47 5.24 -18.62
CA LEU A 97 -10.15 5.27 -19.25
C LEU A 97 -10.26 5.71 -20.70
N ASP A 98 -9.31 6.54 -21.14
CA ASP A 98 -9.19 7.08 -22.49
C ASP A 98 -10.40 7.91 -22.98
N LYS A 99 -11.37 8.19 -22.11
CA LYS A 99 -12.51 9.10 -22.38
C LYS A 99 -12.29 10.46 -21.75
N PHE A 100 -12.05 10.45 -20.44
CA PHE A 100 -11.79 11.65 -19.63
C PHE A 100 -10.91 11.36 -18.41
N VAL A 101 -10.37 10.14 -18.30
CA VAL A 101 -9.48 9.70 -17.22
C VAL A 101 -8.22 9.08 -17.79
N ILE A 102 -7.07 9.45 -17.21
CA ILE A 102 -5.79 8.78 -17.37
C ILE A 102 -5.30 8.37 -15.99
N VAL A 103 -4.88 7.13 -15.84
CA VAL A 103 -4.29 6.60 -14.59
C VAL A 103 -2.79 6.45 -14.80
N PHE A 104 -2.00 6.99 -13.88
CA PHE A 104 -0.55 6.85 -13.92
C PHE A 104 0.01 6.58 -12.53
N ILE A 105 0.48 5.36 -12.29
CA ILE A 105 1.00 4.90 -11.00
C ILE A 105 -0.01 5.25 -9.88
N ASP A 106 0.29 6.26 -9.07
CA ASP A 106 -0.51 6.66 -7.91
C ASP A 106 -1.51 7.79 -8.21
N ASP A 107 -1.45 8.37 -9.40
CA ASP A 107 -2.19 9.58 -9.78
C ASP A 107 -3.30 9.28 -10.80
N ILE A 108 -4.41 10.03 -10.66
CA ILE A 108 -5.55 10.00 -11.59
C ILE A 108 -5.69 11.38 -12.20
N LEU A 109 -5.42 11.50 -13.49
CA LEU A 109 -5.66 12.72 -14.24
C LEU A 109 -7.06 12.67 -14.84
N ILE A 110 -7.85 13.71 -14.54
CA ILE A 110 -9.20 13.89 -15.11
C ILE A 110 -9.12 15.08 -16.05
N TYR A 111 -9.56 14.92 -17.29
CA TYR A 111 -9.50 16.00 -18.29
C TYR A 111 -10.87 16.22 -18.93
N SER A 112 -11.17 17.46 -19.32
CA SER A 112 -12.50 17.85 -19.85
C SER A 112 -12.37 19.09 -20.72
N LYS A 113 -13.34 19.36 -21.60
CA LYS A 113 -13.27 20.50 -22.53
C LYS A 113 -13.74 21.81 -21.89
N ASN A 114 -14.65 21.73 -20.93
CA ASN A 114 -15.20 22.88 -20.22
C ASN A 114 -15.40 22.57 -18.73
N LYS A 115 -15.60 23.63 -17.94
CA LYS A 115 -15.70 23.53 -16.47
C LYS A 115 -16.92 22.72 -16.00
N ASN A 116 -18.05 22.85 -16.71
CA ASN A 116 -19.29 22.16 -16.35
C ASN A 116 -19.15 20.63 -16.54
N GLU A 117 -18.60 20.21 -17.68
CA GLU A 117 -18.24 18.80 -17.92
C GLU A 117 -17.21 18.31 -16.90
N HIS A 118 -16.23 19.15 -16.56
CA HIS A 118 -15.21 18.78 -15.58
C HIS A 118 -15.80 18.47 -14.20
N GLU A 119 -16.73 19.30 -13.74
CA GLU A 119 -17.43 19.07 -12.48
C GLU A 119 -18.21 17.75 -12.47
N GLU A 120 -18.87 17.41 -13.60
CA GLU A 120 -19.60 16.15 -13.75
C GLU A 120 -18.67 14.93 -13.79
N HIS A 121 -17.57 15.00 -14.53
CA HIS A 121 -16.54 13.96 -14.57
C HIS A 121 -15.91 13.75 -13.19
N LEU A 122 -15.54 14.83 -12.51
CA LEU A 122 -14.97 14.78 -11.16
C LEU A 122 -15.93 14.11 -10.18
N ARG A 123 -17.20 14.50 -10.22
CA ARG A 123 -18.24 13.91 -9.38
C ARG A 123 -18.43 12.42 -9.65
N THR A 124 -18.30 12.00 -10.91
CA THR A 124 -18.40 10.61 -11.32
C THR A 124 -17.25 9.77 -10.76
N ILE A 125 -16.01 10.27 -10.89
CA ILE A 125 -14.83 9.56 -10.39
C ILE A 125 -14.79 9.53 -8.87
N LEU A 126 -15.11 10.62 -8.18
CA LEU A 126 -15.16 10.63 -6.72
C LEU A 126 -16.22 9.66 -6.17
N LYS A 127 -17.37 9.52 -6.85
CA LYS A 127 -18.39 8.51 -6.49
C LYS A 127 -17.88 7.08 -6.73
N LEU A 128 -17.18 6.85 -7.83
CA LEU A 128 -16.59 5.55 -8.16
C LEU A 128 -15.55 5.14 -7.12
N LEU A 129 -14.61 6.04 -6.79
CA LEU A 129 -13.57 5.78 -5.79
C LEU A 129 -14.19 5.47 -4.42
N LYS A 130 -15.21 6.23 -4.01
CA LYS A 130 -15.93 5.98 -2.76
C LYS A 130 -16.61 4.61 -2.73
N LYS A 131 -17.13 4.13 -3.85
CA LYS A 131 -17.77 2.80 -3.95
C LYS A 131 -16.77 1.66 -3.79
N GLU A 132 -15.56 1.84 -4.31
CA GLU A 132 -14.47 0.85 -4.20
C GLU A 132 -13.59 1.06 -2.95
N GLU A 133 -14.04 1.88 -2.00
CA GLU A 133 -13.32 2.20 -0.75
C GLU A 133 -11.90 2.77 -0.97
N LEU A 134 -11.71 3.46 -2.09
CA LEU A 134 -10.48 4.17 -2.42
C LEU A 134 -10.61 5.65 -2.05
N TYR A 135 -9.60 6.18 -1.35
CA TYR A 135 -9.62 7.55 -0.84
C TYR A 135 -8.45 8.36 -1.36
N ALA A 136 -8.77 9.51 -1.98
CA ALA A 136 -7.77 10.48 -2.39
C ALA A 136 -7.39 11.38 -1.20
N LYS A 137 -6.10 11.71 -1.09
CA LYS A 137 -5.63 12.66 -0.09
C LYS A 137 -5.78 14.08 -0.63
N PHE A 138 -6.78 14.82 -0.16
CA PHE A 138 -7.10 16.16 -0.65
C PHE A 138 -5.92 17.14 -0.66
N SER A 139 -5.02 17.05 0.32
CA SER A 139 -3.81 17.90 0.40
C SER A 139 -2.79 17.67 -0.73
N LYS A 140 -2.98 16.62 -1.55
CA LYS A 140 -2.14 16.28 -2.70
C LYS A 140 -2.89 16.40 -4.03
N CYS A 141 -4.17 16.81 -4.00
CA CYS A 141 -4.99 16.97 -5.20
C CYS A 141 -4.91 18.42 -5.71
N GLU A 142 -4.82 18.57 -7.03
CA GLU A 142 -5.01 19.84 -7.73
C GLU A 142 -6.31 19.77 -8.54
N PHE A 143 -7.16 20.81 -8.44
CA PHE A 143 -8.49 20.89 -9.05
C PHE A 143 -8.61 22.13 -9.94
#